data_AF-A0A7W0CTG2-F1
#
_entry.id   AF-A0A7W0CTG2-F1
#
_cell.length_a   1.000
_cell.length_b   1.000
_cell.length_c   1.000
_cell.angle_alpha   90.00
_cell.angle_beta   90.00
_cell.angle_gamma   90.00
#
_symmetry.space_group_name_H-M   'P 1'
#
loop_
_entity.id
_entity.type
_entity.pdbx_description
1 polymer ?
#
loop_
_entity_poly.entity_id
_entity_poly.type
_entity_poly.pdbx_seq_one_letter_code
_entity_poly.pdbx_strand_id
1 'polypeptide(L)'
;MTALLGVWFGVGLMIDAWAHSNPELVGLETFFTPWHAVFYSGFAAVSAWIVWQVWRNVRTGRQGLAAVPHGYLAGLLAIPAFATFGLADMIWHTVLGIETNIDILFSPSHLGLVSTMALIVTTPLRSAWKAPDVGERPSLGRLVPAVLGLAFASTLVSLFLSYGDALQWGPRGIVGAFSGADFRGGPDQLATAMVISNMVLTSAVLFLVRRWNLPFGALTLFTTVFILMSGAQTMFSNWPILLGVVVAGLVGDLLVLRLRPSESRRGAFWAFAGVWSFLTWSIYIGVASAAAGALPLVPELWTGAPIVAGLLGLVLGVLMLPDARRP
;
A
#
# COMPACT_ATOMS: atom_id res chain seq x y z
N MET A 1 -14.51 11.71 -8.12
CA MET A 1 -14.13 12.86 -7.27
C MET A 1 -13.44 12.42 -5.97
N THR A 2 -14.08 11.66 -5.06
CA THR A 2 -13.45 11.24 -3.78
C THR A 2 -12.06 10.61 -3.97
N ALA A 3 -11.88 9.70 -4.92
CA ALA A 3 -10.56 9.11 -5.20
C ALA A 3 -9.53 10.13 -5.69
N LEU A 4 -9.92 11.12 -6.51
CA LEU A 4 -9.00 12.17 -6.99
C LEU A 4 -8.53 13.07 -5.85
N LEU A 5 -9.44 13.46 -4.95
CA LEU A 5 -9.07 14.22 -3.77
C LEU A 5 -8.27 13.38 -2.76
N GLY A 6 -8.56 12.08 -2.69
CA GLY A 6 -7.74 11.11 -1.95
C GLY A 6 -6.33 10.97 -2.53
N VAL A 7 -6.15 11.09 -3.85
CA VAL A 7 -4.82 11.14 -4.49
C VAL A 7 -4.06 12.38 -4.04
N TRP A 8 -4.69 13.57 -4.00
CA TRP A 8 -4.03 14.76 -3.42
C TRP A 8 -3.58 14.46 -1.99
N PHE A 9 -4.48 13.96 -1.14
CA PHE A 9 -4.15 13.66 0.24
C PHE A 9 -2.99 12.66 0.37
N GLY A 10 -2.99 11.57 -0.42
CA GLY A 10 -1.92 10.57 -0.43
C GLY A 10 -0.59 11.10 -1.00
N VAL A 11 -0.63 11.89 -2.07
CA VAL A 11 0.56 12.53 -2.65
C VAL A 11 1.14 13.57 -1.70
N GLY A 12 0.30 14.32 -0.97
CA GLY A 12 0.74 15.25 0.06
C GLY A 12 1.56 14.55 1.15
N LEU A 13 1.08 13.41 1.65
CA LEU A 13 1.85 12.59 2.59
C LEU A 13 3.15 12.07 1.96
N MET A 14 3.13 11.74 0.66
CA MET A 14 4.31 11.28 -0.05
C MET A 14 5.42 12.34 -0.12
N ILE A 15 5.01 13.59 -0.38
CA ILE A 15 5.90 14.75 -0.41
C ILE A 15 6.47 15.00 0.99
N ASP A 16 5.65 14.85 2.02
CA ASP A 16 6.04 14.96 3.42
C ASP A 16 7.08 13.89 3.82
N ALA A 17 6.81 12.62 3.52
CA ALA A 17 7.75 11.52 3.74
C ALA A 17 9.07 11.68 2.97
N TRP A 18 9.01 12.18 1.73
CA TRP A 18 10.20 12.54 0.95
C TRP A 18 11.01 13.65 1.63
N ALA A 19 10.35 14.69 2.14
CA ALA A 19 11.03 15.81 2.78
C ALA A 19 11.78 15.36 4.05
N HIS A 20 11.16 14.53 4.88
CA HIS A 20 11.81 13.95 6.06
C HIS A 20 12.95 12.97 5.72
N SER A 21 12.95 12.41 4.51
CA SER A 21 14.01 11.52 4.04
C SER A 21 15.14 12.27 3.33
N ASN A 22 14.98 13.56 3.05
CA ASN A 22 15.94 14.38 2.32
C ASN A 22 16.87 15.13 3.28
N PRO A 23 18.17 14.79 3.35
CA PRO A 23 19.12 15.36 4.31
C PRO A 23 19.24 16.89 4.28
N GLU A 24 18.96 17.52 3.12
CA GLU A 24 19.01 18.98 2.96
C GLU A 24 17.84 19.69 3.65
N LEU A 25 16.75 18.97 3.93
CA LEU A 25 15.49 19.52 4.46
C LEU A 25 15.24 19.16 5.93
N VAL A 26 15.88 18.11 6.46
CA VAL A 26 15.78 17.65 7.87
C VAL A 26 16.19 18.75 8.88
N GLY A 27 16.95 19.77 8.47
CA GLY A 27 17.32 20.89 9.34
C GLY A 27 16.24 21.96 9.56
N LEU A 28 15.08 21.86 8.89
CA LEU A 28 14.01 22.87 8.92
C LEU A 28 12.79 22.44 9.76
N GLU A 29 12.96 21.44 10.63
CA GLU A 29 11.90 20.75 11.38
C GLU A 29 11.18 21.68 12.37
N THR A 30 10.06 22.25 11.92
CA THR A 30 9.00 22.75 12.78
C THR A 30 7.70 22.07 12.35
N PHE A 31 6.67 22.06 13.20
CA PHE A 31 5.37 21.48 12.81
C PHE A 31 4.78 22.13 11.55
N PHE A 32 5.05 23.40 11.27
CA PHE A 32 4.51 24.11 10.12
C PHE A 32 5.50 24.13 8.96
N THR A 33 5.37 23.15 8.06
CA THR A 33 6.18 23.05 6.83
C THR A 33 5.32 23.22 5.58
N PRO A 34 5.91 23.58 4.42
CA PRO A 34 5.19 23.56 3.14
C PRO A 34 4.60 22.19 2.79
N TRP A 35 5.29 21.10 3.16
CA TRP A 35 4.85 19.71 2.91
C TRP A 35 3.61 19.36 3.74
N HIS A 36 3.61 19.72 5.02
CA HIS A 36 2.42 19.63 5.87
C HIS A 36 1.25 20.44 5.29
N ALA A 37 1.50 21.64 4.76
CA ALA A 37 0.44 22.44 4.13
C ALA A 37 -0.18 21.71 2.91
N VAL A 38 0.62 21.04 2.08
CA VAL A 38 0.10 20.22 0.96
C VAL A 38 -0.68 19.00 1.48
N PHE A 39 -0.18 18.32 2.51
CA PHE A 39 -0.83 17.17 3.12
C PHE A 39 -2.19 17.54 3.74
N TYR A 40 -2.24 18.54 4.62
CA TYR A 40 -3.46 18.98 5.31
C TYR A 40 -4.46 19.67 4.37
N SER A 41 -4.01 20.31 3.28
CA SER A 41 -4.94 20.82 2.25
C SER A 41 -5.61 19.68 1.48
N GLY A 42 -4.90 18.59 1.20
CA GLY A 42 -5.48 17.37 0.64
C GLY A 42 -6.52 16.74 1.57
N PHE A 43 -6.23 16.67 2.87
CA PHE A 43 -7.18 16.25 3.91
C PHE A 43 -8.44 17.13 3.90
N ALA A 44 -8.27 18.45 3.91
CA ALA A 44 -9.39 19.40 3.92
C ALA A 44 -10.27 19.23 2.68
N ALA A 45 -9.66 19.08 1.50
CA ALA A 45 -10.38 18.93 0.24
C ALA A 45 -11.22 17.64 0.20
N VAL A 46 -10.65 16.48 0.55
CA VAL A 46 -11.39 15.22 0.55
C VAL A 46 -12.49 15.21 1.63
N SER A 47 -12.22 15.80 2.79
CA SER A 47 -13.18 15.91 3.90
C SER A 47 -14.37 16.79 3.52
N ALA A 48 -14.12 17.98 2.96
CA ALA A 48 -15.15 18.89 2.48
C ALA A 48 -16.04 18.21 1.43
N TRP A 49 -15.45 17.43 0.52
CA TRP A 49 -16.21 16.68 -0.47
C TRP A 49 -17.09 15.58 0.15
N ILE A 50 -16.58 14.81 1.11
CA ILE A 50 -17.36 13.77 1.80
C ILE A 50 -18.54 14.41 2.56
N VAL A 51 -18.29 15.49 3.31
CA VAL A 51 -19.32 16.24 4.05
C VAL A 51 -20.35 16.82 3.09
N TRP A 52 -19.91 17.37 1.95
CA TRP A 52 -20.80 17.88 0.91
C TRP A 52 -21.74 16.81 0.35
N GLN A 53 -21.27 15.57 0.15
CA GLN A 53 -22.15 14.48 -0.30
C GLN A 53 -23.26 14.17 0.70
N VAL A 54 -22.93 14.16 2.00
CA VAL A 54 -23.92 13.94 3.07
C VAL A 54 -24.92 15.10 3.10
N TRP A 55 -24.42 16.33 3.07
CA TRP A 55 -25.24 17.53 3.11
C TRP A 55 -26.19 17.65 1.91
N ARG A 56 -25.74 17.27 0.71
CA ARG A 56 -26.60 17.21 -0.48
C ARG A 56 -27.77 16.24 -0.27
N ASN A 57 -27.54 15.09 0.34
CA ASN A 57 -28.59 14.13 0.65
C ASN A 57 -29.55 14.64 1.75
N VAL A 58 -29.05 15.37 2.75
CA VAL A 58 -29.89 16.06 3.74
C VAL A 58 -30.82 17.07 3.06
N ARG A 59 -30.31 17.85 2.10
CA ARG A 59 -31.12 18.79 1.31
C ARG A 59 -32.21 18.13 0.47
N THR A 60 -32.10 16.83 0.19
CA THR A 60 -33.16 16.04 -0.45
C THR A 60 -34.16 15.43 0.53
N GLY A 61 -34.09 15.78 1.82
CA GLY A 61 -35.00 15.30 2.87
C GLY A 61 -34.55 14.02 3.57
N ARG A 62 -33.37 13.46 3.25
CA ARG A 62 -32.84 12.28 3.96
C ARG A 62 -32.33 12.66 5.35
N GLN A 63 -32.54 11.79 6.33
CA GLN A 63 -32.17 12.04 7.73
C GLN A 63 -31.28 10.92 8.29
N GLY A 64 -30.49 11.25 9.32
CA GLY A 64 -29.61 10.31 10.01
C GLY A 64 -28.67 9.56 9.07
N LEU A 65 -28.52 8.24 9.29
CA LEU A 65 -27.67 7.39 8.46
C LEU A 65 -28.12 7.30 7.00
N ALA A 66 -29.39 7.57 6.69
CA ALA A 66 -29.88 7.54 5.31
C ALA A 66 -29.33 8.71 4.47
N ALA A 67 -28.82 9.77 5.10
CA ALA A 67 -28.13 10.86 4.39
C ALA A 67 -26.71 10.47 3.97
N VAL A 68 -26.11 9.45 4.58
CA VAL A 68 -24.72 9.05 4.29
C VAL A 68 -24.68 8.13 3.07
N PRO A 69 -23.92 8.46 2.00
CA PRO A 69 -23.79 7.57 0.84
C PRO A 69 -23.23 6.18 1.22
N HIS A 70 -23.63 5.14 0.49
CA HIS A 70 -23.14 3.80 0.75
C HIS A 70 -21.60 3.73 0.62
N GLY A 71 -20.95 3.21 1.67
CA GLY A 71 -19.50 3.10 1.78
C GLY A 71 -18.81 4.30 2.45
N TYR A 72 -19.51 5.43 2.63
CA TYR A 72 -18.93 6.68 3.14
C TYR A 72 -18.92 6.78 4.66
N LEU A 73 -19.72 5.99 5.39
CA LEU A 73 -19.86 6.11 6.85
C LEU A 73 -18.52 6.06 7.59
N ALA A 74 -17.66 5.07 7.30
CA ALA A 74 -16.36 4.98 7.96
C ALA A 74 -15.45 6.17 7.62
N GLY A 75 -15.46 6.65 6.37
CA GLY A 75 -14.70 7.83 5.96
C GLY A 75 -15.21 9.10 6.63
N LEU A 76 -16.54 9.26 6.75
CA LEU A 76 -17.18 10.39 7.44
C LEU A 76 -16.81 10.43 8.93
N LEU A 77 -16.84 9.29 9.61
CA LEU A 77 -16.44 9.20 11.02
C LEU A 77 -14.94 9.39 11.22
N ALA A 78 -14.12 9.02 10.24
CA ALA A 78 -12.67 9.20 10.29
C ALA A 78 -12.23 10.66 10.14
N ILE A 79 -13.04 11.56 9.55
CA ILE A 79 -12.71 12.99 9.41
C ILE A 79 -12.46 13.66 10.77
N PRO A 80 -13.42 13.69 11.72
CA PRO A 80 -13.18 14.30 13.02
C PRO A 80 -12.09 13.58 13.81
N ALA A 81 -11.99 12.25 13.68
CA ALA A 81 -10.93 11.49 14.34
C ALA A 81 -9.53 11.87 13.83
N PHE A 82 -9.34 12.00 12.51
CA PHE A 82 -8.09 12.46 11.91
C PHE A 82 -7.72 13.87 12.41
N ALA A 83 -8.69 14.79 12.45
CA ALA A 83 -8.45 16.15 12.97
C ALA A 83 -8.04 16.13 14.46
N THR A 84 -8.66 15.27 15.27
CA THR A 84 -8.26 15.09 16.68
C THR A 84 -6.85 14.52 16.80
N PHE A 85 -6.49 13.52 16.00
CA PHE A 85 -5.13 12.98 16.03
C PHE A 85 -4.08 13.96 15.51
N GLY A 86 -4.40 14.80 14.52
CA GLY A 86 -3.49 15.86 14.06
C GLY A 86 -3.28 16.96 15.11
N LEU A 87 -4.31 17.27 15.89
CA LEU A 87 -4.15 18.15 17.05
C LEU A 87 -3.30 17.48 18.15
N ALA A 88 -3.55 16.20 18.43
CA ALA A 88 -2.76 15.44 19.38
C ALA A 88 -1.29 15.35 18.96
N ASP A 89 -1.03 15.20 17.66
CA ASP A 89 0.30 15.18 17.04
C ASP A 89 1.04 16.51 17.24
N MET A 90 0.37 17.63 16.94
CA MET A 90 0.92 18.96 17.19
C MET A 90 1.25 19.17 18.67
N ILE A 91 0.35 18.75 19.58
CA ILE A 91 0.59 18.83 21.03
C ILE A 91 1.78 17.93 21.41
N TRP A 92 1.86 16.73 20.87
CA TRP A 92 2.94 15.79 21.12
C TRP A 92 4.30 16.39 20.76
N HIS A 93 4.43 16.96 19.55
CA HIS A 93 5.64 17.63 19.11
C HIS A 93 6.02 18.84 19.96
N THR A 94 5.05 19.54 20.55
CA THR A 94 5.36 20.69 21.44
C THR A 94 5.75 20.28 22.86
N VAL A 95 5.23 19.16 23.39
CA VAL A 95 5.43 18.75 24.79
C VAL A 95 6.57 17.73 24.92
N LEU A 96 6.63 16.76 24.01
CA LEU A 96 7.55 15.62 24.05
C LEU A 96 8.67 15.70 23.01
N GLY A 97 8.57 16.63 22.05
CA GLY A 97 9.52 16.78 20.96
C GLY A 97 9.16 15.95 19.73
N ILE A 98 9.99 16.03 18.70
CA ILE A 98 9.82 15.30 17.44
C ILE A 98 10.50 13.94 17.56
N GLU A 99 9.76 12.86 17.31
CA GLU A 99 10.29 11.50 17.32
C GLU A 99 11.33 11.30 16.23
N THR A 100 12.42 10.59 16.54
CA THR A 100 13.50 10.30 15.59
C THR A 100 13.63 8.80 15.35
N ASN A 101 14.22 8.39 14.23
CA ASN A 101 14.41 6.99 13.86
C ASN A 101 13.07 6.23 13.77
N ILE A 102 13.04 4.97 14.21
CA ILE A 102 11.85 4.12 14.12
C ILE A 102 10.72 4.57 15.05
N ASP A 103 11.00 5.43 16.04
CA ASP A 103 10.04 5.87 17.06
C ASP A 103 8.83 6.58 16.43
N ILE A 104 9.04 7.31 15.33
CA ILE A 104 7.98 7.99 14.57
C ILE A 104 6.91 7.01 14.08
N LEU A 105 7.29 5.76 13.78
CA LEU A 105 6.40 4.72 13.27
C LEU A 105 5.53 4.12 14.39
N PHE A 106 5.88 4.34 15.66
CA PHE A 106 5.17 3.83 16.83
C PHE A 106 4.47 4.93 17.64
N SER A 107 4.59 6.18 17.20
CA SER A 107 3.95 7.32 17.84
C SER A 107 2.41 7.18 17.82
N PRO A 108 1.72 7.28 18.97
CA PRO A 108 0.27 7.09 19.04
C PRO A 108 -0.52 8.07 18.17
N SER A 109 -0.07 9.33 18.02
CA SER A 109 -0.70 10.32 17.15
C SER A 109 -0.59 9.92 15.68
N HIS A 110 0.60 9.56 15.23
CA HIS A 110 0.88 9.05 13.88
C HIS A 110 0.06 7.78 13.56
N LEU A 111 -0.02 6.83 14.50
CA LEU A 111 -0.85 5.62 14.34
C LEU A 111 -2.35 5.95 14.22
N GLY A 112 -2.83 6.96 14.95
CA GLY A 112 -4.19 7.47 14.82
C GLY A 112 -4.44 8.16 13.48
N LEU A 113 -3.50 9.00 13.03
CA LEU A 113 -3.53 9.69 11.74
C LEU A 113 -3.56 8.69 10.58
N VAL A 114 -2.64 7.71 10.56
CA VAL A 114 -2.58 6.74 9.47
C VAL A 114 -3.81 5.84 9.43
N SER A 115 -4.34 5.42 10.59
CA SER A 115 -5.53 4.58 10.67
C SER A 115 -6.76 5.31 10.13
N THR A 116 -6.94 6.57 10.53
CA THR A 116 -8.08 7.38 10.08
C THR A 116 -7.92 7.82 8.62
N MET A 117 -6.70 8.14 8.18
CA MET A 117 -6.40 8.38 6.76
C MET A 117 -6.72 7.16 5.90
N ALA A 118 -6.31 5.95 6.33
CA ALA A 118 -6.61 4.70 5.64
C ALA A 118 -8.12 4.52 5.46
N LEU A 119 -8.92 4.82 6.49
CA LEU A 119 -10.38 4.83 6.38
C LEU A 119 -10.86 5.88 5.36
N ILE A 120 -10.34 7.11 5.36
CA ILE A 120 -10.76 8.14 4.40
C ILE A 120 -10.45 7.70 2.94
N VAL A 121 -9.21 7.31 2.65
CA VAL A 121 -8.76 7.00 1.28
C VAL A 121 -9.37 5.71 0.73
N THR A 122 -9.76 4.76 1.57
CA THR A 122 -10.49 3.54 1.16
C THR A 122 -12.01 3.73 1.03
N THR A 123 -12.53 4.95 1.16
CA THR A 123 -13.96 5.24 0.94
C THR A 123 -14.46 4.78 -0.44
N PRO A 124 -13.76 5.05 -1.56
CA PRO A 124 -14.17 4.56 -2.87
C PRO A 124 -14.18 3.03 -2.97
N LEU A 125 -13.27 2.33 -2.28
CA LEU A 125 -13.24 0.86 -2.22
C LEU A 125 -14.51 0.30 -1.58
N ARG A 126 -14.88 0.80 -0.38
CA ARG A 126 -16.13 0.38 0.29
C ARG A 126 -17.38 0.77 -0.49
N SER A 127 -17.35 1.90 -1.20
CA SER A 127 -18.44 2.34 -2.04
C SER A 127 -18.63 1.38 -3.23
N ALA A 128 -17.54 1.08 -3.96
CA ALA A 128 -17.55 0.12 -5.06
C ALA A 128 -17.96 -1.30 -4.62
N TRP A 129 -17.56 -1.70 -3.40
CA TRP A 129 -17.91 -3.01 -2.85
C TRP A 129 -19.43 -3.24 -2.75
N LYS A 130 -20.17 -2.17 -2.42
CA LYS A 130 -21.63 -2.17 -2.21
C LYS A 130 -22.42 -1.72 -3.44
N ALA A 131 -21.75 -1.30 -4.51
CA ALA A 131 -22.37 -0.72 -5.68
C ALA A 131 -22.84 -1.81 -6.67
N PRO A 132 -24.15 -1.92 -6.96
CA PRO A 132 -24.67 -2.94 -7.87
C PRO A 132 -24.11 -2.82 -9.31
N ASP A 133 -23.83 -1.60 -9.76
CA ASP A 133 -23.34 -1.31 -11.11
C ASP A 133 -21.86 -1.68 -11.34
N VAL A 134 -21.10 -1.97 -10.27
CA VAL A 134 -19.72 -2.47 -10.38
C VAL A 134 -19.70 -3.97 -10.71
N GLY A 135 -20.63 -4.75 -10.15
CA GLY A 135 -20.76 -6.19 -10.42
C GLY A 135 -19.51 -7.02 -10.06
N GLU A 136 -19.39 -8.21 -10.66
CA GLU A 136 -18.24 -9.12 -10.48
C GLU A 136 -17.11 -8.91 -11.50
N ARG A 137 -17.41 -8.29 -12.65
CA ARG A 137 -16.49 -8.09 -13.79
C ARG A 137 -16.47 -6.62 -14.22
N PRO A 138 -16.02 -5.71 -13.34
CA PRO A 138 -16.00 -4.29 -13.65
C PRO A 138 -14.99 -3.98 -14.76
N SER A 139 -15.26 -2.93 -15.53
CA SER A 139 -14.24 -2.31 -16.38
C SER A 139 -13.19 -1.60 -15.53
N LEU A 140 -11.97 -1.44 -16.08
CA LEU A 140 -10.88 -0.78 -15.35
C LEU A 140 -11.29 0.61 -14.86
N GLY A 141 -11.88 1.44 -15.73
CA GLY A 141 -12.31 2.79 -15.36
C GLY A 141 -13.29 2.86 -14.19
N ARG A 142 -14.13 1.83 -14.02
CA ARG A 142 -15.06 1.71 -12.87
C ARG A 142 -14.34 1.28 -11.59
N LEU A 143 -13.29 0.47 -11.70
CA LEU A 143 -12.56 -0.06 -10.56
C LEU A 143 -11.39 0.84 -10.11
N VAL A 144 -10.89 1.74 -10.97
CA VAL A 144 -9.79 2.67 -10.67
C VAL A 144 -9.94 3.35 -9.30
N PRO A 145 -11.09 3.95 -8.92
CA PRO A 145 -11.24 4.57 -7.61
C PRO A 145 -10.98 3.62 -6.43
N ALA A 146 -11.45 2.36 -6.55
CA ALA A 146 -11.28 1.34 -5.53
C ALA A 146 -9.83 0.83 -5.46
N VAL A 147 -9.20 0.61 -6.62
CA VAL A 147 -7.78 0.20 -6.72
C VAL A 147 -6.88 1.27 -6.14
N LEU A 148 -7.06 2.54 -6.51
CA LEU A 148 -6.29 3.66 -5.96
C LEU A 148 -6.45 3.74 -4.44
N GLY A 149 -7.68 3.67 -3.93
CA GLY A 149 -7.94 3.75 -2.49
C GLY A 149 -7.25 2.63 -1.71
N LEU A 150 -7.28 1.39 -2.22
CA LEU A 150 -6.56 0.29 -1.57
C LEU A 150 -5.04 0.41 -1.73
N ALA A 151 -4.55 0.80 -2.90
CA ALA A 151 -3.12 0.97 -3.14
C ALA A 151 -2.51 2.03 -2.21
N PHE A 152 -3.18 3.18 -2.05
CA PHE A 152 -2.77 4.18 -1.05
C PHE A 152 -2.85 3.63 0.38
N ALA A 153 -3.90 2.90 0.74
CA ALA A 153 -3.93 2.28 2.07
C ALA A 153 -2.77 1.30 2.29
N SER A 154 -2.38 0.55 1.26
CA SER A 154 -1.20 -0.33 1.30
C SER A 154 0.10 0.45 1.38
N THR A 155 0.24 1.61 0.72
CA THR A 155 1.41 2.48 0.90
C THR A 155 1.51 3.01 2.32
N LEU A 156 0.38 3.32 2.97
CA LEU A 156 0.36 3.76 4.37
C LEU A 156 0.87 2.66 5.31
N VAL A 157 0.43 1.41 5.09
CA VAL A 157 0.96 0.27 5.84
C VAL A 157 2.46 0.09 5.57
N SER A 158 2.90 0.23 4.32
CA SER A 158 4.31 0.15 3.96
C SER A 158 5.17 1.25 4.62
N LEU A 159 4.64 2.46 4.76
CA LEU A 159 5.32 3.56 5.47
C LEU A 159 5.58 3.18 6.94
N PHE A 160 4.57 2.67 7.64
CA PHE A 160 4.69 2.30 9.07
C PHE A 160 5.47 1.00 9.29
N LEU A 161 5.73 0.24 8.22
CA LEU A 161 6.58 -0.95 8.21
C LEU A 161 7.89 -0.69 7.46
N SER A 162 8.32 0.57 7.29
CA SER A 162 9.50 0.93 6.51
C SER A 162 10.80 0.28 7.00
N TYR A 163 10.88 -0.03 8.31
CA TYR A 163 12.00 -0.80 8.90
C TYR A 163 12.16 -2.20 8.28
N GLY A 164 11.12 -2.73 7.63
CA GLY A 164 11.08 -4.00 6.93
C GLY A 164 10.62 -3.85 5.48
N ASP A 165 10.84 -2.71 4.84
CA ASP A 165 10.42 -2.52 3.45
C ASP A 165 11.53 -2.91 2.47
N ALA A 166 11.40 -4.09 1.86
CA ALA A 166 12.35 -4.58 0.87
C ALA A 166 12.42 -3.69 -0.38
N LEU A 167 11.39 -2.89 -0.66
CA LEU A 167 11.45 -1.98 -1.80
C LEU A 167 12.48 -0.88 -1.57
N GLN A 168 12.84 -0.52 -0.32
CA GLN A 168 13.84 0.52 -0.05
C GLN A 168 15.29 0.09 -0.34
N TRP A 169 15.53 -1.20 -0.55
CA TRP A 169 16.85 -1.71 -0.83
C TRP A 169 17.29 -1.38 -2.27
N GLY A 170 18.55 -0.98 -2.43
CA GLY A 170 19.17 -0.78 -3.73
C GLY A 170 19.74 -2.09 -4.33
N PRO A 171 19.98 -2.16 -5.65
CA PRO A 171 20.47 -3.36 -6.33
C PRO A 171 21.73 -3.98 -5.70
N ARG A 172 22.75 -3.15 -5.42
CA ARG A 172 23.99 -3.61 -4.79
C ARG A 172 23.78 -4.13 -3.37
N GLY A 173 22.85 -3.54 -2.63
CA GLY A 173 22.55 -3.98 -1.26
C GLY A 173 21.86 -5.33 -1.23
N ILE A 174 20.96 -5.58 -2.17
CA ILE A 174 20.28 -6.87 -2.33
C ILE A 174 21.30 -7.98 -2.64
N VAL A 175 22.16 -7.75 -3.65
CA VAL A 175 23.20 -8.71 -4.03
C VAL A 175 24.21 -8.91 -2.89
N GLY A 176 24.65 -7.84 -2.24
CA GLY A 176 25.58 -7.90 -1.11
C GLY A 176 25.04 -8.69 0.08
N ALA A 177 23.79 -8.41 0.49
CA ALA A 177 23.14 -9.10 1.60
C ALA A 177 23.03 -10.62 1.37
N PHE A 178 22.65 -11.04 0.17
CA PHE A 178 22.57 -12.46 -0.20
C PHE A 178 23.89 -13.06 -0.70
N SER A 179 25.01 -12.35 -0.53
CA SER A 179 26.35 -12.86 -0.79
C SER A 179 27.14 -13.17 0.48
N GLY A 180 26.55 -12.97 1.67
CA GLY A 180 27.23 -13.21 2.95
C GLY A 180 28.36 -12.23 3.25
N ALA A 181 28.43 -11.10 2.54
CA ALA A 181 29.33 -10.01 2.90
C ALA A 181 28.82 -9.33 4.18
N ASP A 182 29.72 -8.69 4.95
CA ASP A 182 29.39 -7.73 6.02
C ASP A 182 28.73 -6.44 5.46
N PHE A 183 27.72 -6.63 4.60
CA PHE A 183 26.93 -5.57 4.04
C PHE A 183 25.94 -5.10 5.11
N ARG A 184 25.75 -3.78 5.25
CA ARG A 184 24.79 -3.22 6.22
C ARG A 184 23.43 -3.93 6.08
N GLY A 185 23.02 -4.58 7.16
CA GLY A 185 21.75 -5.28 7.30
C GLY A 185 21.79 -6.79 7.09
N GLY A 186 22.76 -7.35 6.38
CA GLY A 186 22.91 -8.80 6.25
C GLY A 186 21.74 -9.53 5.57
N PRO A 187 21.86 -10.86 5.41
CA PRO A 187 20.85 -11.69 4.74
C PRO A 187 19.54 -11.79 5.52
N ASP A 188 19.58 -11.73 6.85
CA ASP A 188 18.44 -11.82 7.75
C ASP A 188 17.53 -10.59 7.67
N GLN A 189 18.08 -9.37 7.62
CA GLN A 189 17.26 -8.17 7.46
C GLN A 189 16.59 -8.12 6.10
N LEU A 190 17.30 -8.46 5.01
CA LEU A 190 16.71 -8.50 3.67
C LEU A 190 15.62 -9.57 3.57
N ALA A 191 15.87 -10.79 4.07
CA ALA A 191 14.88 -11.85 4.08
C ALA A 191 13.63 -11.45 4.88
N THR A 192 13.81 -10.81 6.04
CA THR A 192 12.71 -10.30 6.87
C THR A 192 11.93 -9.20 6.14
N ALA A 193 12.64 -8.27 5.49
CA ALA A 193 12.01 -7.20 4.73
C ALA A 193 11.21 -7.75 3.53
N MET A 194 11.73 -8.76 2.84
CA MET A 194 11.00 -9.44 1.76
C MET A 194 9.72 -10.09 2.28
N VAL A 195 9.76 -10.73 3.45
CA VAL A 195 8.56 -11.32 4.07
C VAL A 195 7.52 -10.24 4.38
N ILE A 196 7.93 -9.15 5.04
CA ILE A 196 7.03 -8.06 5.43
C ILE A 196 6.39 -7.42 4.19
N SER A 197 7.20 -6.98 3.23
CA SER A 197 6.70 -6.41 1.97
C SER A 197 5.80 -7.40 1.20
N ASN A 198 6.12 -8.70 1.21
CA ASN A 198 5.31 -9.72 0.55
C ASN A 198 3.93 -9.85 1.19
N MET A 199 3.85 -9.80 2.52
CA MET A 199 2.58 -9.86 3.26
C MET A 199 1.71 -8.64 3.00
N VAL A 200 2.28 -7.44 3.01
CA VAL A 200 1.55 -6.20 2.71
C VAL A 200 1.02 -6.22 1.28
N LEU A 201 1.90 -6.52 0.31
CA LEU A 201 1.58 -6.51 -1.12
C LEU A 201 0.56 -7.61 -1.48
N THR A 202 0.84 -8.85 -1.06
CA THR A 202 0.04 -10.01 -1.44
C THR A 202 -1.34 -10.00 -0.78
N SER A 203 -1.44 -9.63 0.50
CA SER A 203 -2.76 -9.56 1.17
C SER A 203 -3.70 -8.55 0.50
N ALA A 204 -3.20 -7.37 0.12
CA ALA A 204 -4.00 -6.34 -0.54
C ALA A 204 -4.45 -6.78 -1.94
N VAL A 205 -3.56 -7.40 -2.72
CA VAL A 205 -3.92 -7.92 -4.06
C VAL A 205 -4.91 -9.08 -3.97
N LEU A 206 -4.70 -10.03 -3.06
CA LEU A 206 -5.65 -11.13 -2.86
C LEU A 206 -7.01 -10.63 -2.39
N PHE A 207 -7.07 -9.57 -1.59
CA PHE A 207 -8.32 -8.92 -1.21
C PHE A 207 -9.10 -8.39 -2.42
N LEU A 208 -8.42 -7.79 -3.42
CA LEU A 208 -9.05 -7.36 -4.67
C LEU A 208 -9.50 -8.54 -5.53
N VAL A 209 -8.60 -9.51 -5.75
CA VAL A 209 -8.83 -10.68 -6.60
C VAL A 209 -9.97 -11.55 -6.07
N ARG A 210 -10.12 -11.61 -4.74
CA ARG A 210 -11.22 -12.33 -4.11
C ARG A 210 -12.58 -11.74 -4.49
N ARG A 211 -12.68 -10.42 -4.55
CA ARG A 211 -13.95 -9.72 -4.73
C ARG A 211 -14.37 -9.52 -6.18
N TRP A 212 -13.40 -9.29 -7.06
CA TRP A 212 -13.66 -8.95 -8.46
C TRP A 212 -12.78 -9.79 -9.38
N ASN A 213 -13.34 -10.16 -10.54
CA ASN A 213 -12.52 -10.58 -11.66
C ASN A 213 -11.83 -9.32 -12.20
N LEU A 214 -10.57 -9.13 -11.80
CA LEU A 214 -9.88 -7.87 -12.09
C LEU A 214 -9.71 -7.67 -13.60
N PRO A 215 -10.04 -6.48 -14.13
CA PRO A 215 -9.72 -6.13 -15.50
C PRO A 215 -8.20 -5.97 -15.65
N PHE A 216 -7.68 -6.26 -16.83
CA PHE A 216 -6.27 -6.07 -17.15
C PHE A 216 -5.83 -4.64 -16.85
N GLY A 217 -4.68 -4.50 -16.19
CA GLY A 217 -4.08 -3.23 -15.76
C GLY A 217 -4.44 -2.84 -14.32
N ALA A 218 -5.36 -3.55 -13.65
CA ALA A 218 -5.71 -3.26 -12.27
C ALA A 218 -4.55 -3.53 -11.31
N LEU A 219 -3.80 -4.63 -11.50
CA LEU A 219 -2.65 -4.95 -10.66
C LEU A 219 -1.45 -4.07 -11.00
N THR A 220 -1.22 -3.79 -12.27
CA THR A 220 -0.20 -2.82 -12.71
C THR A 220 -0.45 -1.44 -12.10
N LEU A 221 -1.69 -0.95 -12.09
CA LEU A 221 -2.08 0.31 -11.45
C LEU A 221 -1.83 0.26 -9.95
N PHE A 222 -2.25 -0.83 -9.29
CA PHE A 222 -2.04 -1.03 -7.86
C PHE A 222 -0.55 -0.95 -7.51
N THR A 223 0.30 -1.73 -8.19
CA THR A 223 1.74 -1.77 -7.93
C THR A 223 2.41 -0.45 -8.24
N THR A 224 1.97 0.25 -9.30
CA THR A 224 2.49 1.58 -9.66
C THR A 224 2.29 2.59 -8.53
N VAL A 225 1.13 2.58 -7.87
CA VAL A 225 0.89 3.47 -6.72
C VAL A 225 1.62 2.95 -5.48
N PHE A 226 1.63 1.65 -5.26
CA PHE A 226 2.27 1.01 -4.12
C PHE A 226 3.76 1.35 -3.99
N ILE A 227 4.49 1.40 -5.10
CA ILE A 227 5.94 1.69 -5.08
C ILE A 227 6.28 3.15 -4.75
N LEU A 228 5.32 4.08 -4.85
CA LEU A 228 5.62 5.52 -4.74
C LEU A 228 6.12 5.92 -3.35
N MET A 229 5.68 5.23 -2.30
CA MET A 229 6.07 5.50 -0.91
C MET A 229 7.49 5.05 -0.60
N SER A 230 7.85 3.85 -1.02
CA SER A 230 9.23 3.39 -0.92
C SER A 230 10.14 4.26 -1.79
N GLY A 231 9.68 4.67 -3.00
CA GLY A 231 10.43 5.57 -3.87
C GLY A 231 10.62 6.97 -3.29
N ALA A 232 9.62 7.55 -2.64
CA ALA A 232 9.74 8.84 -1.98
C ALA A 232 10.76 8.82 -0.84
N GLN A 233 10.73 7.79 0.01
CA GLN A 233 11.66 7.61 1.13
C GLN A 233 13.11 7.39 0.68
N THR A 234 13.32 6.79 -0.48
CA THR A 234 14.68 6.55 -1.03
C THR A 234 15.11 7.59 -2.06
N MET A 235 14.34 8.67 -2.23
CA MET A 235 14.55 9.66 -3.29
C MET A 235 14.66 9.03 -4.69
N PHE A 236 13.96 7.92 -4.91
CA PHE A 236 13.95 7.11 -6.13
C PHE A 236 15.34 6.56 -6.56
N SER A 237 16.31 6.52 -5.64
CA SER A 237 17.66 5.98 -5.92
C SER A 237 17.67 4.49 -6.27
N ASN A 238 16.65 3.76 -5.86
CA ASN A 238 16.35 2.33 -6.08
C ASN A 238 15.39 2.10 -7.26
N TRP A 239 15.27 3.02 -8.22
CA TRP A 239 14.31 2.93 -9.33
C TRP A 239 14.25 1.60 -10.09
N PRO A 240 15.36 0.83 -10.31
CA PRO A 240 15.25 -0.46 -11.01
C PRO A 240 14.36 -1.43 -10.24
N ILE A 241 14.51 -1.46 -8.92
CA ILE A 241 13.74 -2.34 -8.02
C ILE A 241 12.26 -1.96 -8.05
N LEU A 242 11.96 -0.66 -7.98
CA LEU A 242 10.59 -0.15 -8.05
C LEU A 242 9.93 -0.53 -9.39
N LEU A 243 10.62 -0.38 -10.51
CA LEU A 243 10.11 -0.81 -11.82
C LEU A 243 9.93 -2.33 -11.90
N GLY A 244 10.79 -3.12 -11.25
CA GLY A 244 10.62 -4.56 -11.14
C GLY A 244 9.28 -4.95 -10.50
N VAL A 245 8.84 -4.23 -9.47
CA VAL A 245 7.53 -4.45 -8.84
C VAL A 245 6.37 -4.04 -9.75
N VAL A 246 6.52 -3.00 -10.58
CA VAL A 246 5.52 -2.65 -11.61
C VAL A 246 5.42 -3.75 -12.67
N VAL A 247 6.56 -4.30 -13.11
CA VAL A 247 6.59 -5.46 -14.03
C VAL A 247 5.91 -6.67 -13.39
N ALA A 248 6.09 -6.90 -12.09
CA ALA A 248 5.39 -7.95 -11.36
C ALA A 248 3.85 -7.72 -11.33
N GLY A 249 3.40 -6.46 -11.25
CA GLY A 249 1.99 -6.10 -11.42
C GLY A 249 1.43 -6.51 -12.79
N LEU A 250 2.19 -6.24 -13.86
CA LEU A 250 1.83 -6.65 -15.22
C LEU A 250 1.77 -8.19 -15.36
N VAL A 251 2.74 -8.90 -14.79
CA VAL A 251 2.72 -10.37 -14.72
C VAL A 251 1.47 -10.84 -13.95
N GLY A 252 1.10 -10.16 -12.87
CA GLY A 252 -0.13 -10.40 -12.12
C GLY A 252 -1.37 -10.26 -13.00
N ASP A 253 -1.48 -9.19 -13.79
CA ASP A 253 -2.60 -8.99 -14.71
C ASP A 253 -2.70 -10.13 -15.74
N LEU A 254 -1.57 -10.59 -16.29
CA LEU A 254 -1.52 -11.74 -17.19
C LEU A 254 -1.95 -13.05 -16.51
N LEU A 255 -1.51 -13.27 -15.26
CA LEU A 255 -1.94 -14.43 -14.47
C LEU A 255 -3.44 -14.38 -14.17
N VAL A 256 -4.01 -13.21 -13.86
CA VAL A 256 -5.46 -13.06 -13.68
C VAL A 256 -6.21 -13.43 -14.97
N LEU A 257 -5.75 -12.96 -16.13
CA LEU A 257 -6.35 -13.31 -17.42
C LEU A 257 -6.29 -14.83 -17.70
N ARG A 258 -5.17 -15.47 -17.37
CA ARG A 258 -4.91 -16.88 -17.67
C ARG A 258 -5.59 -17.85 -16.70
N LEU A 259 -5.48 -17.57 -15.40
CA LEU A 259 -5.98 -18.42 -14.33
C LEU A 259 -7.44 -18.12 -14.00
N ARG A 260 -7.89 -16.87 -14.18
CA ARG A 260 -9.20 -16.35 -13.76
C ARG A 260 -9.52 -16.75 -12.31
N PRO A 261 -8.69 -16.32 -11.34
CA PRO A 261 -8.89 -16.62 -9.93
C PRO A 261 -10.19 -16.00 -9.43
N SER A 262 -10.96 -16.75 -8.65
CA SER A 262 -12.24 -16.32 -8.07
C SER A 262 -12.61 -17.19 -6.86
N GLU A 263 -13.60 -16.78 -6.07
CA GLU A 263 -14.13 -17.60 -4.97
C GLU A 263 -14.66 -18.96 -5.44
N SER A 264 -15.22 -19.01 -6.65
CA SER A 264 -15.70 -20.24 -7.29
C SER A 264 -14.59 -21.12 -7.87
N ARG A 265 -13.39 -20.56 -8.13
CA ARG A 265 -12.21 -21.27 -8.66
C ARG A 265 -11.05 -21.22 -7.67
N ARG A 266 -11.27 -21.78 -6.48
CA ARG A 266 -10.32 -21.74 -5.35
C ARG A 266 -8.90 -22.19 -5.71
N GLY A 267 -8.75 -23.32 -6.42
CA GLY A 267 -7.43 -23.78 -6.86
C GLY A 267 -6.70 -22.76 -7.75
N ALA A 268 -7.43 -22.01 -8.59
CA ALA A 268 -6.85 -20.93 -9.39
C ALA A 268 -6.49 -19.71 -8.52
N PHE A 269 -7.27 -19.42 -7.49
CA PHE A 269 -6.97 -18.38 -6.51
C PHE A 269 -5.71 -18.69 -5.69
N TRP A 270 -5.56 -19.92 -5.19
CA TRP A 270 -4.37 -20.37 -4.47
C TRP A 270 -3.13 -20.42 -5.38
N ALA A 271 -3.29 -20.94 -6.60
CA ALA A 271 -2.22 -20.93 -7.59
C ALA A 271 -1.78 -19.51 -7.91
N PHE A 272 -2.73 -18.59 -8.14
CA PHE A 272 -2.42 -17.17 -8.34
C PHE A 272 -1.64 -16.61 -7.14
N ALA A 273 -2.11 -16.85 -5.92
CA ALA A 273 -1.48 -16.36 -4.70
C ALA A 273 0.00 -16.80 -4.57
N GLY A 274 0.27 -18.09 -4.74
CA GLY A 274 1.63 -18.60 -4.63
C GLY A 274 2.53 -18.22 -5.81
N VAL A 275 2.02 -18.36 -7.04
CA VAL A 275 2.81 -18.10 -8.26
C VAL A 275 3.13 -16.62 -8.39
N TRP A 276 2.18 -15.72 -8.11
CA TRP A 276 2.42 -14.30 -8.24
C TRP A 276 3.42 -13.77 -7.20
N SER A 277 3.34 -14.22 -5.94
CA SER A 277 4.36 -13.89 -4.94
C SER A 277 5.73 -14.43 -5.35
N PHE A 278 5.83 -15.70 -5.76
CA PHE A 278 7.09 -16.29 -6.25
C PHE A 278 7.71 -15.47 -7.39
N LEU A 279 6.90 -15.13 -8.41
CA LEU A 279 7.38 -14.38 -9.57
C LEU A 279 7.77 -12.95 -9.20
N THR A 280 7.03 -12.29 -8.32
CA THR A 280 7.34 -10.92 -7.85
C THR A 280 8.74 -10.87 -7.25
N TRP A 281 9.05 -11.80 -6.34
CA TRP A 281 10.35 -11.81 -5.67
C TRP A 281 11.47 -12.39 -6.52
N SER A 282 11.16 -13.26 -7.49
CA SER A 282 12.11 -13.68 -8.52
C SER A 282 12.50 -12.50 -9.42
N ILE A 283 11.53 -11.67 -9.84
CA ILE A 283 11.77 -10.45 -10.61
C ILE A 283 12.58 -9.44 -9.78
N TYR A 284 12.22 -9.24 -8.51
CA TYR A 284 12.95 -8.35 -7.59
C TYR A 284 14.45 -8.70 -7.53
N ILE A 285 14.80 -9.96 -7.29
CA ILE A 285 16.20 -10.41 -7.22
C ILE A 285 16.87 -10.39 -8.60
N GLY A 286 16.15 -10.81 -9.64
CA GLY A 286 16.67 -10.80 -11.01
C GLY A 286 17.03 -9.40 -11.50
N VAL A 287 16.16 -8.41 -11.22
CA VAL A 287 16.42 -7.00 -11.54
C VAL A 287 17.55 -6.44 -10.71
N ALA A 288 17.61 -6.78 -9.41
CA ALA A 288 18.73 -6.38 -8.56
C ALA A 288 20.07 -6.90 -9.10
N SER A 289 20.11 -8.17 -9.50
CA SER A 289 21.31 -8.83 -10.04
C SER A 289 21.74 -8.21 -11.37
N ALA A 290 20.78 -7.96 -12.27
CA ALA A 290 21.03 -7.32 -13.56
C ALA A 290 21.57 -5.88 -13.39
N ALA A 291 20.96 -5.10 -12.50
CA ALA A 291 21.38 -3.72 -12.25
C ALA A 291 22.70 -3.62 -11.45
N ALA A 292 23.00 -4.61 -10.61
CA ALA A 292 24.28 -4.70 -9.89
C ALA A 292 25.42 -5.27 -10.76
N GLY A 293 25.09 -5.98 -11.85
CA GLY A 293 26.06 -6.65 -12.70
C GLY A 293 26.65 -7.94 -12.10
N ALA A 294 25.98 -8.52 -11.10
CA ALA A 294 26.44 -9.71 -10.38
C ALA A 294 25.26 -10.51 -9.80
N LEU A 295 25.42 -11.82 -9.69
CA LEU A 295 24.49 -12.68 -8.96
C LEU A 295 24.90 -12.74 -7.48
N PRO A 296 23.94 -12.93 -6.55
CA PRO A 296 24.29 -13.19 -5.16
C PRO A 296 25.09 -14.49 -5.00
N LEU A 297 26.09 -14.47 -4.12
CA LEU A 297 27.04 -15.58 -3.97
C LEU A 297 26.50 -16.79 -3.22
N VAL A 298 25.42 -16.64 -2.43
CA VAL A 298 24.84 -17.74 -1.63
C VAL A 298 23.57 -18.26 -2.33
N PRO A 299 23.63 -19.40 -3.05
CA PRO A 299 22.52 -19.91 -3.85
C PRO A 299 21.22 -20.10 -3.06
N GLU A 300 21.32 -20.66 -1.85
CA GLU A 300 20.19 -20.97 -0.99
C GLU A 300 19.34 -19.74 -0.69
N LEU A 301 19.97 -18.57 -0.55
CA LEU A 301 19.27 -17.31 -0.26
C LEU A 301 18.52 -16.79 -1.48
N TRP A 302 19.18 -16.67 -2.63
CA TRP A 302 18.57 -16.02 -3.78
C TRP A 302 17.63 -16.94 -4.59
N THR A 303 17.80 -18.27 -4.52
CA THR A 303 16.84 -19.22 -5.08
C THR A 303 15.74 -19.60 -4.09
N GLY A 304 16.05 -19.64 -2.79
CA GLY A 304 15.11 -20.03 -1.74
C GLY A 304 14.14 -18.92 -1.33
N ALA A 305 14.59 -17.66 -1.26
CA ALA A 305 13.74 -16.56 -0.81
C ALA A 305 12.47 -16.35 -1.67
N PRO A 306 12.51 -16.43 -3.02
CA PRO A 306 11.31 -16.40 -3.84
C PRO A 306 10.36 -17.57 -3.57
N ILE A 307 10.90 -18.78 -3.31
CA ILE A 307 10.10 -19.97 -2.99
C ILE A 307 9.36 -19.74 -1.66
N VAL A 308 10.06 -19.25 -0.63
CA VAL A 308 9.45 -18.91 0.66
C VAL A 308 8.33 -17.88 0.49
N ALA A 309 8.57 -16.83 -0.31
CA ALA A 309 7.55 -15.83 -0.58
C ALA A 309 6.32 -16.42 -1.31
N GLY A 310 6.53 -17.35 -2.24
CA GLY A 310 5.47 -18.10 -2.90
C GLY A 310 4.66 -18.98 -1.94
N LEU A 311 5.33 -19.69 -1.02
CA LEU A 311 4.67 -20.49 0.01
C LEU A 311 3.84 -19.62 0.96
N LEU A 312 4.36 -18.47 1.37
CA LEU A 312 3.61 -17.52 2.18
C LEU A 312 2.39 -16.94 1.44
N GLY A 313 2.54 -16.63 0.14
CA GLY A 313 1.43 -16.24 -0.71
C GLY A 313 0.35 -17.33 -0.79
N LEU A 314 0.76 -18.59 -0.95
CA LEU A 314 -0.13 -19.75 -0.94
C LEU A 314 -0.88 -19.87 0.40
N VAL A 315 -0.19 -19.72 1.53
CA VAL A 315 -0.81 -19.74 2.87
C VAL A 315 -1.86 -18.65 3.01
N LEU A 316 -1.56 -17.40 2.60
CA LEU A 316 -2.54 -16.32 2.57
C LEU A 316 -3.74 -16.67 1.68
N GLY A 317 -3.49 -17.28 0.52
CA GLY A 317 -4.52 -17.75 -0.39
C GLY A 317 -5.49 -18.74 0.27
N VAL A 318 -4.94 -19.73 0.98
CA VAL A 318 -5.72 -20.75 1.71
C VAL A 318 -6.49 -20.13 2.89
N LEU A 319 -5.87 -19.23 3.65
CA LEU A 319 -6.52 -18.56 4.78
C LEU A 319 -7.68 -17.66 4.34
N MET A 320 -7.53 -16.98 3.20
CA MET A 320 -8.60 -16.15 2.65
C MET A 320 -9.74 -17.00 2.09
N LEU A 321 -9.46 -18.12 1.42
CA LEU A 321 -10.50 -19.02 0.90
C LEU A 321 -10.29 -20.45 1.42
N PRO A 322 -10.71 -20.73 2.68
CA PRO A 322 -10.52 -22.04 3.28
C PRO A 322 -11.44 -23.10 2.68
N ASP A 323 -11.02 -24.36 2.78
CA ASP A 323 -11.72 -25.49 2.17
C ASP A 323 -12.99 -25.94 2.88
N ALA A 324 -13.26 -25.45 4.08
CA ALA A 324 -14.40 -25.89 4.88
C ALA A 324 -15.74 -25.47 4.24
N ARG A 325 -16.38 -26.41 3.53
CA ARG A 325 -17.84 -26.45 3.47
C ARG A 325 -18.30 -26.60 4.92
N ARG A 326 -19.04 -25.64 5.45
CA ARG A 326 -19.86 -25.94 6.63
C ARG A 326 -20.84 -27.04 6.20
N PRO A 327 -20.95 -28.15 6.95
CA PRO A 327 -21.91 -29.21 6.66
C PRO A 327 -23.34 -28.69 6.61
#